data_AF-A0AAD9QHR3-F1
#
_entry.id   AF-A0AAD9QHR3-F1
#
_cell.length_a   1.000
_cell.length_b   1.000
_cell.length_c   1.000
_cell.angle_alpha   90.00
_cell.angle_beta   90.00
_cell.angle_gamma   90.00
#
_symmetry.space_group_name_H-M   'P 1'
#
loop_
_entity.id
_entity.type
_entity.pdbx_description
1 polymer ?
#
loop_
_entity_poly.entity_id
_entity_poly.type
_entity_poly.pdbx_seq_one_letter_code
_entity_poly.pdbx_strand_id
1 'polypeptide(L)' 'MVGFLDCLQQFKEAVEKVDKRFCLPYRMEKGKIYDTSGSGGAFSIKIQFNSEEQWTKALKFVLTNLKWGLAWVSSQFTDK' A
#
# COMPACT_ATOMS: atom_id res chain seq x y z
N MET A 1 -11.01 6.23 5.62
CA MET A 1 -9.77 5.51 5.25
C MET A 1 -9.90 4.67 3.97
N VAL A 2 -11.04 3.99 3.68
CA VAL A 2 -11.16 3.18 2.44
C VAL A 2 -10.85 3.96 1.16
N GLY A 3 -11.39 5.18 1.03
CA GLY A 3 -11.07 6.04 -0.12
C GLY A 3 -9.58 6.41 -0.21
N PHE A 4 -8.87 6.54 0.90
CA PHE A 4 -7.42 6.80 0.88
C PHE A 4 -6.65 5.58 0.33
N LEU A 5 -7.02 4.36 0.74
CA LEU A 5 -6.41 3.15 0.22
C LEU A 5 -6.68 3.00 -1.29
N ASP A 6 -7.86 3.41 -1.74
CA ASP A 6 -8.20 3.45 -3.16
C ASP A 6 -7.32 4.45 -3.93
N CYS A 7 -7.10 5.65 -3.41
CA CYS A 7 -6.14 6.60 -4.00
C CYS A 7 -4.72 6.02 -4.09
N LEU A 8 -4.27 5.28 -3.06
CA LEU A 8 -2.95 4.65 -3.07
C LEU A 8 -2.86 3.51 -4.10
N GLN A 9 -3.95 2.78 -4.31
CA GLN A 9 -4.06 1.78 -5.38
C GLN A 9 -4.03 2.44 -6.77
N GLN A 10 -4.76 3.54 -6.96
CA GLN A 10 -4.72 4.31 -8.21
C GLN A 10 -3.30 4.86 -8.50
N PHE A 11 -2.60 5.34 -7.47
CA PHE A 11 -1.21 5.77 -7.58
C PHE A 11 -0.32 4.61 -8.07
N LYS A 12 -0.41 3.43 -7.43
CA LYS A 12 0.34 2.23 -7.85
C LYS A 12 0.11 1.93 -9.33
N GLU A 13 -1.15 1.88 -9.77
CA GLU A 13 -1.51 1.56 -11.15
C GLU A 13 -1.00 2.62 -12.15
N ALA A 14 -0.99 3.90 -11.76
CA ALA A 14 -0.42 4.96 -12.59
C ALA A 14 1.09 4.82 -12.74
N VAL A 15 1.80 4.50 -11.65
CA VAL A 15 3.26 4.30 -11.67
C VAL A 15 3.64 3.04 -12.45
N GLU A 16 2.91 1.93 -12.30
CA GLU A 16 3.17 0.67 -13.03
C GLU A 16 3.02 0.81 -14.56
N LYS A 17 2.23 1.80 -15.02
CA LYS A 17 2.15 2.14 -16.45
C LYS A 17 3.41 2.83 -16.97
N VAL A 18 4.11 3.58 -16.11
CA VAL A 18 5.35 4.30 -16.44
C VAL A 18 6.56 3.38 -16.26
N ASP A 19 6.62 2.66 -15.14
CA ASP A 19 7.69 1.74 -14.78
C ASP A 19 7.11 0.37 -14.42
N LYS A 20 7.20 -0.58 -15.36
CA LYS A 20 6.71 -1.96 -15.17
C LYS A 20 7.47 -2.75 -14.10
N ARG A 21 8.64 -2.26 -13.67
CA ARG A 21 9.43 -2.91 -12.60
C ARG A 21 9.04 -2.41 -11.22
N PHE A 22 8.34 -1.27 -11.14
CA PHE A 22 7.80 -0.79 -9.89
C PHE A 22 6.72 -1.74 -9.37
N CYS A 23 6.86 -2.15 -8.11
CA CYS A 23 5.84 -2.94 -7.43
C CYS A 23 5.84 -2.57 -5.95
N LEU A 24 4.65 -2.27 -5.42
CA LEU A 24 4.48 -2.08 -3.99
C LEU A 24 4.51 -3.44 -3.26
N PRO A 25 5.16 -3.53 -2.09
CA PRO A 25 5.34 -4.80 -1.40
C PRO A 25 4.02 -5.43 -0.92
N TYR A 26 3.01 -4.61 -0.63
CA TYR A 26 1.71 -5.07 -0.15
C TYR A 26 0.62 -4.77 -1.17
N ARG A 27 -0.11 -5.83 -1.58
CA ARG A 27 -1.29 -5.68 -2.44
C ARG A 27 -2.44 -5.05 -1.67
N MET A 28 -3.23 -4.23 -2.35
CA MET A 28 -4.40 -3.54 -1.79
C MET A 28 -5.63 -3.86 -2.63
N GLU A 29 -6.76 -4.15 -1.99
CA GLU A 29 -8.03 -4.40 -2.69
C GLU A 29 -9.22 -4.16 -1.75
N LYS A 30 -10.23 -3.40 -2.20
CA LYS A 30 -11.54 -3.24 -1.52
C LYS A 30 -11.45 -2.90 -0.02
N GLY A 31 -10.53 -2.03 0.37
CA GLY A 31 -10.34 -1.64 1.77
C GLY A 31 -9.58 -2.66 2.62
N LYS A 32 -8.90 -3.62 2.00
CA LYS A 32 -7.99 -4.58 2.64
C LYS A 32 -6.59 -4.46 2.06
N ILE A 33 -5.60 -4.74 2.89
CA ILE A 33 -4.19 -4.85 2.52
C ILE A 33 -3.71 -6.26 2.84
N TYR A 34 -2.94 -6.85 1.95
CA TYR A 34 -2.58 -8.27 1.98
C TYR A 34 -1.11 -8.42 2.34
N ASP A 35 -0.82 -9.24 3.34
CA ASP A 35 0.53 -9.62 3.69
C ASP A 35 1.03 -10.67 2.70
N THR A 36 2.08 -10.32 1.99
CA THR A 36 2.79 -11.19 1.05
C THR A 36 3.82 -12.07 1.74
N SER A 37 4.06 -11.85 3.05
CA SER A 37 5.07 -12.57 3.84
C SER A 37 4.44 -13.78 4.53
N GLY A 38 4.58 -14.98 3.96
CA GLY A 38 4.45 -16.32 4.59
C GLY A 38 3.12 -16.73 5.25
N SER A 39 2.37 -15.80 5.84
CA SER A 39 1.14 -15.99 6.61
C SER A 39 -0.12 -15.69 5.81
N GLY A 40 -0.01 -15.07 4.63
CA GLY A 40 -1.12 -14.90 3.67
C GLY A 40 -2.33 -14.11 4.19
N GLY A 41 -2.17 -13.28 5.23
CA GLY A 41 -3.27 -12.60 5.90
C GLY A 41 -3.80 -11.37 5.15
N ALA A 42 -5.12 -11.18 5.14
CA ALA A 42 -5.78 -9.97 4.65
C ALA A 42 -6.24 -9.10 5.82
N PHE A 43 -5.76 -7.86 5.88
CA PHE A 43 -6.02 -6.92 6.98
C PHE A 43 -6.94 -5.80 6.51
N SER A 44 -8.04 -5.58 7.22
CA SER A 44 -8.97 -4.50 6.92
C SER A 44 -8.44 -3.16 7.46
N ILE A 45 -8.59 -2.10 6.68
CA ILE A 45 -8.28 -0.74 7.14
C ILE A 45 -9.49 -0.05 7.81
N LYS A 46 -10.64 -0.73 7.86
CA LYS A 46 -11.81 -0.29 8.62
C LYS A 46 -11.63 -0.69 10.08
N ILE A 47 -11.95 0.23 11.00
CA ILE A 47 -11.88 -0.03 12.44
C ILE A 47 -13.08 -0.84 12.95
N GLN A 48 -14.24 -0.74 12.30
CA GLN A 48 -15.44 -1.51 12.66
C GLN A 48 -15.21 -3.00 12.45
N PHE A 49 -15.63 -3.81 13.41
CA PHE A 49 -15.50 -5.28 13.41
C PHE A 49 -14.05 -5.74 13.18
N ASN A 50 -13.09 -5.03 13.76
CA ASN A 50 -11.66 -5.28 13.61
C ASN A 50 -10.97 -5.19 14.98
N SER A 51 -9.87 -5.90 15.18
CA SER A 51 -9.04 -5.67 16.37
C SER A 51 -8.10 -4.49 16.14
N GLU A 52 -7.75 -3.77 17.21
CA GLU A 52 -6.78 -2.68 17.12
C GLU A 52 -5.43 -3.15 16.57
N GLU A 53 -5.01 -4.37 16.92
CA GLU A 53 -3.78 -5.00 16.45
C GLU A 53 -3.81 -5.25 14.93
N GLN A 54 -4.89 -5.83 14.42
CA GLN A 54 -5.04 -6.10 12.98
C GLN A 54 -5.18 -4.81 12.18
N TRP A 55 -5.94 -3.84 12.70
CA TRP A 55 -6.07 -2.52 12.09
C TRP A 55 -4.75 -1.77 12.07
N THR A 56 -4.00 -1.76 13.18
CA THR A 56 -2.67 -1.14 13.27
C THR A 56 -1.68 -1.82 12.31
N LYS A 57 -1.73 -3.15 12.20
CA LYS A 57 -0.93 -3.90 11.22
C LYS A 57 -1.28 -3.50 9.78
N ALA A 58 -2.57 -3.31 9.47
CA ALA A 58 -3.01 -2.81 8.17
C ALA A 58 -2.41 -1.42 7.88
N LEU A 59 -2.47 -0.49 8.84
CA LEU A 59 -1.90 0.85 8.69
C LEU A 59 -0.38 0.83 8.51
N LYS A 60 0.33 -0.04 9.22
CA LYS A 60 1.78 -0.24 9.05
C LYS A 60 2.13 -0.64 7.63
N PHE A 61 1.34 -1.53 7.01
CA PHE A 61 1.54 -1.92 5.62
C PHE A 61 1.23 -0.78 4.65
N VAL A 62 0.20 0.03 4.91
CA VAL A 62 -0.10 1.24 4.12
C VAL A 62 1.07 2.24 4.17
N LEU A 63 1.61 2.51 5.35
CA LEU A 63 2.78 3.39 5.52
C LEU A 63 4.02 2.84 4.82
N THR A 64 4.20 1.52 4.82
CA THR A 64 5.30 0.90 4.09
C THR A 64 5.14 1.11 2.59
N ASN A 65 3.97 0.85 2.02
CA ASN A 65 3.69 1.13 0.62
C ASN A 65 3.94 2.61 0.26
N LEU A 66 3.51 3.54 1.11
CA LEU A 66 3.77 4.97 0.93
C LEU A 66 5.27 5.29 0.93
N LYS A 67 6.06 4.69 1.83
CA LYS A 67 7.51 4.85 1.87
C LYS A 67 8.16 4.41 0.56
N TRP A 68 7.70 3.29 -0.01
CA TRP A 68 8.18 2.78 -1.29
C TRP A 68 7.78 3.68 -2.45
N GLY A 69 6.52 4.15 -2.48
CA GLY A 69 6.06 5.14 -3.46
C GLY A 69 6.88 6.43 -3.41
N LEU A 70 7.13 6.96 -2.22
CA LEU A 70 7.95 8.16 -2.02
C LEU A 70 9.39 7.94 -2.52
N ALA A 71 10.02 6.81 -2.18
CA ALA A 71 11.37 6.49 -2.64
C ALA A 71 11.45 6.43 -4.18
N TRP A 72 10.44 5.83 -4.83
CA TRP A 72 10.36 5.81 -6.29
C TRP A 72 10.21 7.23 -6.85
N VAL A 73 9.25 8.01 -6.35
CA VAL A 73 9.03 9.39 -6.80
C VAL A 73 10.31 10.20 -6.65
N SER A 74 10.96 10.17 -5.49
CA SER A 74 12.23 10.86 -5.26
C SER A 74 13.32 10.44 -6.25
N SER A 75 13.43 9.14 -6.58
CA SER A 75 14.43 8.65 -7.55
C SER A 75 14.22 9.22 -8.97
N GLN A 76 12.99 9.61 -9.33
CA GLN A 76 12.70 10.24 -10.62
C GLN A 76 13.14 11.70 -10.68
N PHE A 77 13.35 12.36 -9.53
CA PHE A 77 13.68 13.78 -9.44
C PHE A 77 15.12 14.08 -9.01
N THR A 78 15.92 13.06 -8.70
CA THR A 78 17.33 13.21 -8.26
C THR A 78 18.29 13.53 -9.43
N ASP A 79 17.85 13.46 -10.69
CA ASP A 79 18.67 13.80 -11.86
C ASP A 79 18.57 15.29 -12.25
N LYS A 80 18.77 16.21 -11.30
CA LYS A 80 18.87 17.65 -11.55
C LYS A 80 20.14 18.24 -10.97
#